data_AF-A0A8S1HL04-F1
#
_entry.id   AF-A0A8S1HL04-F1
#
_cell.length_a   1.000
_cell.length_b   1.000
_cell.length_c   1.000
_cell.angle_alpha   90.00
_cell.angle_beta   90.00
_cell.angle_gamma   90.00
#
_symmetry.space_group_name_H-M   'P 1'
#
loop_
_entity.id
_entity.type
_entity.pdbx_description
1 polymer ?
#
loop_
_entity_poly.entity_id
_entity_poly.type
_entity_poly.pdbx_seq_one_letter_code
_entity_poly.pdbx_strand_id
1 'polypeptide(L)'
;MDHSTMFRIENWLRARRKMLHSRMCLLMLVMINFVNSVILTLEICGEESQLSFLIFLVNTIVVFMAMYGLYNFRPVFLSPNVLMKIILSSSALFYGLQMAETSPSSCIFAWLTFSIVLFILEIHAMFSTTFDIIKELNLRAYSKPPPSYNQVVSLEAPPPTYTDALQMLNGIVLDPKRPVELDSAALSSYLV
;
A
#
# COMPACT_ATOMS: atom_id res chain seq x y z
N MET A 1 -35.80 1.80 14.19
CA MET A 1 -34.45 1.39 13.78
C MET A 1 -34.21 0.04 14.43
N ASP A 2 -34.02 -1.03 13.63
CA ASP A 2 -34.04 -2.40 14.15
C ASP A 2 -32.80 -2.71 14.98
N HIS A 3 -32.97 -3.51 16.03
CA HIS A 3 -31.91 -3.84 16.99
C HIS A 3 -30.66 -4.46 16.33
N SER A 4 -30.85 -5.18 15.22
CA SER A 4 -29.80 -5.77 14.39
C SER A 4 -29.00 -4.71 13.61
N THR A 5 -29.67 -3.67 13.11
CA THR A 5 -29.02 -2.56 12.38
C THR A 5 -28.18 -1.70 13.33
N MET A 6 -28.67 -1.46 14.54
CA MET A 6 -27.95 -0.70 15.57
C MET A 6 -26.68 -1.43 16.03
N PHE A 7 -26.76 -2.72 16.31
CA PHE A 7 -25.59 -3.53 16.68
C PHE A 7 -24.54 -3.59 15.57
N ARG A 8 -24.97 -3.68 14.31
CA ARG A 8 -24.06 -3.67 13.15
C ARG A 8 -23.35 -2.32 12.99
N ILE A 9 -24.05 -1.20 13.19
CA ILE A 9 -23.48 0.15 13.12
C ILE A 9 -22.48 0.38 14.27
N GLU A 10 -22.82 -0.02 15.50
CA GLU A 10 -21.92 0.13 16.65
C GLU A 10 -20.62 -0.66 16.49
N ASN A 11 -20.71 -1.91 16.02
CA ASN A 11 -19.53 -2.74 15.76
C ASN A 11 -18.70 -2.18 14.60
N TRP A 12 -19.36 -1.67 13.56
CA TRP A 12 -18.67 -1.00 12.45
C TRP A 12 -17.94 0.27 12.91
N LEU A 13 -18.57 1.11 13.74
CA LEU A 13 -17.97 2.32 14.31
C LEU A 13 -16.78 1.97 15.22
N ARG A 14 -16.92 0.95 16.08
CA ARG A 14 -15.82 0.47 16.93
C ARG A 14 -14.63 -0.03 16.10
N ALA A 15 -14.89 -0.84 15.08
CA ALA A 15 -13.84 -1.35 14.19
C ALA A 15 -13.13 -0.21 13.45
N ARG A 16 -13.88 0.77 12.95
CA ARG A 16 -13.33 1.94 12.25
C ARG A 16 -12.52 2.84 13.17
N ARG A 17 -12.97 3.04 14.42
CA ARG A 17 -12.22 3.80 15.44
C ARG A 17 -10.89 3.12 15.79
N LYS A 18 -10.89 1.79 15.99
CA LYS A 18 -9.67 1.03 16.28
C LYS A 18 -8.66 1.12 15.13
N MET A 19 -9.14 1.06 13.89
CA MET A 19 -8.31 1.23 12.70
C MET A 19 -7.73 2.64 12.58
N LEU A 20 -8.52 3.69 12.83
CA LEU A 20 -8.05 5.07 12.83
C LEU A 20 -7.03 5.33 13.94
N HIS A 21 -7.26 4.79 15.14
CA HIS A 21 -6.34 4.95 16.27
C HIS A 21 -4.97 4.30 15.99
N SER A 22 -4.97 3.09 15.42
CA SER A 22 -3.74 2.41 14.98
C SER A 22 -2.98 3.22 13.92
N ARG A 23 -3.69 3.84 12.97
CA ARG A 23 -3.07 4.71 11.96
C ARG A 23 -2.46 5.96 12.57
N MET A 24 -3.14 6.63 13.50
CA MET A 24 -2.59 7.83 14.16
C MET A 24 -1.32 7.49 14.94
N CYS A 25 -1.29 6.36 15.66
CA CYS A 25 -0.09 5.89 16.34
C CYS A 25 1.07 5.65 15.36
N LEU A 26 0.77 5.00 14.23
CA LEU A 26 1.77 4.75 13.20
C LEU A 26 2.28 6.03 12.53
N LEU A 27 1.39 6.99 12.24
CA LEU A 27 1.76 8.31 11.72
C LEU A 27 2.68 9.05 12.69
N MET A 28 2.36 9.04 13.99
CA MET A 28 3.22 9.65 15.01
C MET A 28 4.59 8.99 15.06
N LEU A 29 4.65 7.65 14.99
CA LEU A 29 5.90 6.90 14.96
C LEU A 29 6.74 7.27 13.72
N VAL A 30 6.13 7.34 12.54
CA VAL A 30 6.79 7.77 11.29
C VAL A 30 7.34 9.19 11.42
N MET A 31 6.58 10.13 12.01
CA MET A 31 7.03 11.51 12.19
C MET A 31 8.19 11.63 13.20
N ILE A 32 8.11 10.91 14.33
CA ILE A 32 9.19 10.87 15.32
C ILE A 32 10.48 10.34 14.68
N ASN A 33 10.36 9.26 13.91
CA ASN A 33 11.51 8.67 13.24
C ASN A 33 12.00 9.49 12.05
N PHE A 34 11.13 10.25 11.39
CA PHE A 34 11.55 11.22 10.39
C PHE A 34 12.46 12.26 11.05
N VAL A 35 12.03 12.88 12.16
CA VAL A 35 12.88 13.81 12.91
C VAL A 35 14.19 13.15 13.34
N ASN A 36 14.12 11.92 13.86
CA ASN A 36 15.30 11.18 14.26
C ASN A 36 16.28 10.94 13.09
N SER A 37 15.75 10.58 11.91
CA SER A 37 16.56 10.38 10.71
C SER A 37 17.24 11.66 10.22
N VAL A 38 16.60 12.82 10.40
CA VAL A 38 17.20 14.12 10.08
C VAL A 38 18.34 14.43 11.05
N ILE A 39 18.13 14.22 12.36
CA ILE A 39 19.18 14.42 13.38
C ILE A 39 20.38 13.51 13.10
N LEU A 40 20.15 12.22 12.82
CA LEU A 40 21.23 11.29 12.47
C LEU A 40 21.98 11.70 11.21
N THR A 41 21.26 12.17 10.18
CA THR A 41 21.89 12.61 8.94
C THR A 41 22.80 13.82 9.21
N LEU A 42 22.33 14.80 10.00
CA LEU A 42 23.13 15.98 10.36
C LEU A 42 24.37 15.59 11.17
N GLU A 43 24.24 14.65 12.11
CA GLU A 43 25.34 14.16 12.92
C GLU A 43 26.39 13.41 12.09
N ILE A 44 25.95 12.53 11.18
CA ILE A 44 26.85 11.70 10.34
C ILE A 44 27.53 12.54 9.25
N CYS A 45 26.80 13.45 8.61
CA CYS A 45 27.30 14.23 7.47
C CYS A 45 28.01 15.52 7.88
N GLY A 46 27.89 15.96 9.14
CA GLY A 46 28.69 17.04 9.71
C GLY A 46 28.59 18.36 8.93
N GLU A 47 29.75 18.99 8.70
CA GLU A 47 29.86 20.32 8.08
C GLU A 47 29.49 20.37 6.59
N GLU A 48 29.37 19.23 5.91
CA GLU A 48 28.98 19.19 4.50
C GLU A 48 27.48 19.46 4.30
N SER A 49 27.15 20.75 4.25
CA SER A 49 25.76 21.23 4.17
C SER A 49 25.03 20.78 2.91
N GLN A 50 25.73 20.63 1.77
CA GLN A 50 25.13 20.23 0.49
C GLN A 50 24.66 18.77 0.52
N LEU A 51 25.49 17.88 1.06
CA LEU A 51 25.20 16.45 1.14
C LEU A 51 24.09 16.17 2.16
N SER A 52 24.14 16.84 3.32
CA SER A 52 23.08 16.80 4.33
C SER A 52 21.73 17.26 3.77
N PHE A 53 21.72 18.35 2.99
CA PHE A 53 20.51 18.85 2.35
C PHE A 53 19.94 17.88 1.30
N LEU A 54 20.81 17.25 0.50
CA LEU A 54 20.39 16.27 -0.50
C LEU A 54 19.77 15.03 0.16
N ILE A 55 20.41 14.49 1.20
CA ILE A 55 19.86 13.34 1.94
C ILE A 55 18.53 13.71 2.61
N PHE A 56 18.42 14.92 3.18
CA PHE A 56 17.17 15.42 3.73
C PHE A 56 16.04 15.45 2.69
N LEU A 57 16.31 15.94 1.48
CA LEU A 57 15.33 16.01 0.39
C LEU A 57 14.90 14.60 -0.05
N VAL A 58 15.85 13.70 -0.27
CA VAL A 58 15.58 12.30 -0.63
C VAL A 58 14.75 11.61 0.45
N ASN A 59 15.14 11.76 1.72
CA ASN A 59 14.44 11.18 2.86
C ASN A 59 13.00 11.69 2.97
N THR A 60 12.79 12.99 2.73
CA THR A 60 11.45 13.59 2.70
C THR A 60 10.59 12.96 1.62
N ILE A 61 11.08 12.84 0.37
CA ILE A 61 10.35 12.20 -0.74
C ILE A 61 9.99 10.75 -0.37
N VAL A 62 10.94 10.01 0.19
CA VAL A 62 10.77 8.61 0.55
C VAL A 62 9.73 8.42 1.66
N VAL A 63 9.71 9.30 2.67
CA VAL A 63 8.66 9.30 3.71
C VAL A 63 7.29 9.59 3.11
N PHE A 64 7.18 10.55 2.17
CA PHE A 64 5.92 10.80 1.47
C PHE A 64 5.46 9.58 0.64
N MET A 65 6.38 8.87 -0.02
CA MET A 65 6.05 7.61 -0.71
C MET A 65 5.57 6.53 0.25
N ALA A 66 6.20 6.37 1.42
CA ALA A 66 5.78 5.41 2.42
C ALA A 66 4.40 5.72 2.99
N MET A 67 4.15 7.00 3.28
CA MET A 67 2.84 7.51 3.70
C MET A 67 1.77 7.21 2.64
N TYR A 68 2.06 7.50 1.37
CA TYR A 68 1.18 7.15 0.26
C TYR A 68 0.91 5.63 0.18
N GLY A 69 1.94 4.81 0.39
CA GLY A 69 1.84 3.35 0.45
C GLY A 69 0.91 2.85 1.56
N LEU A 70 1.04 3.43 2.77
CA LEU A 70 0.20 3.13 3.93
C LEU A 70 -1.27 3.50 3.70
N TYR A 71 -1.54 4.64 3.06
CA TYR A 71 -2.91 5.05 2.75
C TYR A 71 -3.59 4.19 1.68
N ASN A 72 -2.82 3.70 0.70
CA ASN A 72 -3.34 2.87 -0.40
C ASN A 72 -3.20 1.36 -0.18
N PHE A 73 -2.71 0.91 0.98
CA PHE A 73 -2.43 -0.50 1.32
C PHE A 73 -1.55 -1.20 0.29
N ARG A 74 -0.60 -0.48 -0.30
CA ARG A 74 0.33 -1.01 -1.30
C ARG A 74 1.73 -1.12 -0.69
N PRO A 75 2.14 -2.31 -0.21
CA PRO A 75 3.41 -2.48 0.50
C PRO A 75 4.64 -2.19 -0.38
N VAL A 76 4.50 -2.24 -1.71
CA VAL A 76 5.58 -1.90 -2.66
C VAL A 76 6.13 -0.48 -2.42
N PHE A 77 5.28 0.47 -2.04
CA PHE A 77 5.71 1.86 -1.77
C PHE A 77 6.40 2.04 -0.42
N LEU A 78 6.41 1.03 0.45
CA LEU A 78 7.16 1.03 1.71
C LEU A 78 8.65 0.70 1.50
N SER A 79 8.99 -0.01 0.41
CA SER A 79 10.34 -0.52 0.19
C SER A 79 11.42 0.56 0.14
N PRO A 80 11.22 1.76 -0.46
CA PRO A 80 12.26 2.79 -0.47
C PRO A 80 12.56 3.31 0.94
N ASN A 81 11.55 3.40 1.81
CA ASN A 81 11.71 3.84 3.21
C ASN A 81 12.48 2.80 4.04
N VAL A 82 12.21 1.52 3.81
CA VAL A 82 12.96 0.42 4.43
C VAL A 82 14.44 0.49 4.01
N LEU A 83 14.71 0.64 2.71
CA LEU A 83 16.08 0.71 2.20
C LEU A 83 16.83 1.92 2.75
N MET A 84 16.24 3.12 2.72
CA MET A 84 16.86 4.32 3.27
C MET A 84 17.21 4.17 4.75
N LYS A 85 16.34 3.55 5.53
CA LYS A 85 16.57 3.32 6.96
C LYS A 85 17.63 2.28 7.23
N ILE A 86 17.71 1.23 6.41
CA ILE A 86 18.81 0.25 6.50
C ILE A 86 20.13 0.96 6.23
N ILE A 87 20.23 1.74 5.16
CA ILE A 87 21.44 2.49 4.81
C ILE A 87 21.82 3.44 5.95
N LEU A 88 20.88 4.28 6.41
CA LEU A 88 21.14 5.24 7.49
C LEU A 88 21.50 4.55 8.81
N SER A 89 20.88 3.41 9.14
CA SER A 89 21.23 2.61 10.32
C SER A 89 22.62 2.04 10.23
N SER A 90 23.01 1.52 9.05
CA SER A 90 24.36 1.01 8.82
C SER A 90 25.39 2.13 8.96
N SER A 91 25.15 3.30 8.35
CA SER A 91 26.02 4.47 8.49
C SER A 91 26.12 4.93 9.94
N ALA A 92 24.99 4.99 10.67
CA ALA A 92 24.93 5.35 12.08
C ALA A 92 25.72 4.37 12.97
N LEU A 93 25.67 3.06 12.68
CA LEU A 93 26.45 2.06 13.40
C LEU A 93 27.96 2.23 13.19
N PHE A 94 28.39 2.43 11.94
CA PHE A 94 29.81 2.66 11.66
C PHE A 94 30.32 3.95 12.30
N TYR A 95 29.53 5.03 12.24
CA TYR A 95 29.83 6.27 12.94
C TYR A 95 29.92 6.06 14.45
N GLY A 96 28.96 5.34 15.03
CA GLY A 96 28.95 5.03 16.47
C GLY A 96 30.15 4.20 16.92
N LEU A 97 30.61 3.25 16.11
CA LEU A 97 31.83 2.48 16.39
C LEU A 97 33.08 3.37 16.37
N GLN A 98 33.22 4.22 15.35
CA GLN A 98 34.34 5.17 15.27
C GLN A 98 34.36 6.14 16.45
N MET A 99 33.18 6.62 16.87
CA MET A 99 33.06 7.51 18.03
C MET A 99 33.34 6.79 19.35
N ALA A 100 33.03 5.50 19.46
CA ALA A 100 33.36 4.70 20.64
C ALA A 100 34.88 4.46 20.80
N GLU A 101 35.63 4.43 19.70
CA GLU A 101 37.10 4.31 19.73
C GLU A 101 37.80 5.64 20.06
N THR A 102 37.23 6.76 19.60
CA THR A 102 37.86 8.08 19.67
C THR A 102 37.39 8.93 20.85
N SER A 103 36.23 8.62 21.43
CA SER A 103 35.62 9.38 22.52
C SER A 103 35.07 8.46 23.62
N PRO A 104 35.18 8.85 24.91
CA PRO A 104 34.64 8.07 26.01
C PRO A 104 33.11 8.23 26.18
N SER A 105 32.44 8.99 25.31
CA SER A 105 31.01 9.33 25.44
C SER A 105 30.09 8.18 25.04
N SER A 106 29.83 7.26 25.97
CA SER A 106 28.87 6.14 25.79
C SER A 106 27.43 6.59 25.47
N CYS A 107 27.08 7.83 25.79
CA CYS A 107 25.75 8.39 25.55
C CYS A 107 25.41 8.47 24.04
N ILE A 108 26.38 8.83 23.19
CA ILE A 108 26.19 8.92 21.74
C ILE A 108 25.86 7.53 21.18
N PHE A 109 26.63 6.52 21.57
CA PHE A 109 26.40 5.13 21.15
C PHE A 109 25.03 4.59 21.63
N ALA A 110 24.64 4.90 22.88
CA ALA A 110 23.32 4.55 23.42
C ALA A 110 22.18 5.23 22.64
N TRP A 111 22.35 6.49 22.24
CA TRP A 111 21.38 7.21 21.41
C TRP A 111 21.26 6.61 20.00
N LEU A 112 22.39 6.29 19.35
CA LEU A 112 22.41 5.67 18.01
C LEU A 112 21.73 4.29 18.02
N THR A 113 22.03 3.46 19.02
CA THR A 113 21.40 2.14 19.17
C THR A 113 19.89 2.26 19.42
N PHE A 114 19.46 3.18 20.30
CA PHE A 114 18.04 3.45 20.52
C PHE A 114 17.34 3.90 19.23
N SER A 115 17.99 4.76 18.46
CA SER A 115 17.48 5.25 17.17
C SER A 115 17.26 4.15 16.14
N ILE A 116 18.19 3.20 16.05
CA ILE A 116 18.08 2.04 15.16
C ILE A 116 16.92 1.13 15.58
N VAL A 117 16.75 0.91 16.89
CA VAL A 117 15.61 0.15 17.42
C VAL A 117 14.29 0.82 17.03
N LEU A 118 14.20 2.14 17.10
CA LEU A 118 12.99 2.86 16.66
C LEU A 118 12.72 2.69 15.16
N PHE A 119 13.75 2.66 14.31
CA PHE A 119 13.59 2.37 12.88
C PHE A 119 13.07 0.96 12.62
N ILE A 120 13.60 -0.04 13.34
CA ILE A 120 13.13 -1.43 13.25
C ILE A 120 11.66 -1.52 13.67
N LEU A 121 11.30 -0.87 14.80
CA LEU A 121 9.93 -0.86 15.30
C LEU A 121 8.95 -0.25 14.31
N GLU A 122 9.32 0.85 13.63
CA GLU A 122 8.45 1.43 12.62
C GLU A 122 8.31 0.54 11.40
N ILE A 123 9.39 -0.03 10.88
CA ILE A 123 9.33 -0.95 9.73
C ILE A 123 8.41 -2.13 10.07
N HIS A 124 8.59 -2.73 11.25
CA HIS A 124 7.75 -3.82 11.73
C HIS A 124 6.28 -3.39 11.86
N ALA A 125 6.01 -2.23 12.46
CA ALA A 125 4.66 -1.70 12.60
C ALA A 125 3.99 -1.41 11.24
N MET A 126 4.72 -0.84 10.28
CA MET A 126 4.22 -0.56 8.92
C MET A 126 3.85 -1.83 8.18
N PHE A 127 4.70 -2.87 8.22
CA PHE A 127 4.37 -4.14 7.57
C PHE A 127 3.24 -4.88 8.29
N SER A 128 3.30 -4.99 9.62
CA SER A 128 2.25 -5.66 10.40
C SER A 128 0.88 -5.04 10.14
N THR A 129 0.76 -3.70 10.20
CA THR A 129 -0.50 -3.02 9.93
C THR A 129 -0.96 -3.17 8.48
N THR A 130 -0.04 -3.09 7.51
CA THR A 130 -0.39 -3.24 6.08
C THR A 130 -0.87 -4.67 5.78
N PHE A 131 -0.17 -5.69 6.28
CA PHE A 131 -0.56 -7.09 6.09
C PHE A 131 -1.85 -7.45 6.83
N ASP A 132 -2.06 -6.95 8.04
CA ASP A 132 -3.31 -7.16 8.79
C ASP A 132 -4.51 -6.59 8.03
N ILE A 133 -4.37 -5.39 7.45
CA ILE A 133 -5.43 -4.78 6.64
C ILE A 133 -5.67 -5.57 5.36
N ILE A 134 -4.62 -5.99 4.65
CA ILE A 134 -4.75 -6.82 3.43
C ILE A 134 -5.46 -8.14 3.75
N LYS A 135 -5.07 -8.80 4.86
CA LYS A 135 -5.70 -10.04 5.32
C LYS A 135 -7.19 -9.84 5.62
N GLU A 136 -7.54 -8.77 6.32
CA GLU A 136 -8.93 -8.43 6.62
C GLU A 136 -9.74 -8.12 5.35
N LEU A 137 -9.16 -7.39 4.39
CA LEU A 137 -9.79 -7.11 3.10
C LEU A 137 -10.03 -8.39 2.30
N ASN A 138 -9.06 -9.30 2.27
CA ASN A 138 -9.20 -10.59 1.61
C ASN A 138 -10.29 -11.44 2.28
N LEU A 139 -10.30 -11.55 3.62
CA LEU A 139 -11.34 -12.27 4.35
C LEU A 139 -12.75 -11.73 4.05
N ARG A 140 -12.91 -10.40 3.94
CA ARG A 140 -14.19 -9.78 3.55
C ARG A 140 -14.58 -10.02 2.10
N ALA A 141 -13.60 -10.15 1.21
CA ALA A 141 -13.86 -10.51 -0.19
C ALA A 141 -14.36 -11.95 -0.29
N TYR A 142 -13.73 -12.88 0.45
CA TYR A 142 -14.13 -14.29 0.51
C TYR A 142 -15.36 -14.56 1.38
N SER A 143 -15.75 -13.64 2.27
CA SER A 143 -16.96 -13.80 3.09
C SER A 143 -18.25 -13.49 2.33
N LYS A 144 -18.17 -12.92 1.12
CA LYS A 144 -19.34 -12.84 0.25
C LYS A 144 -19.63 -14.27 -0.22
N PRO A 145 -20.83 -14.82 0.05
CA PRO A 145 -21.19 -16.11 -0.51
C PRO A 145 -21.06 -16.05 -2.03
N PRO A 146 -20.63 -17.14 -2.70
CA PRO A 146 -20.63 -17.17 -4.16
C PRO A 146 -22.00 -16.72 -4.66
N PRO A 147 -22.06 -15.91 -5.74
CA PRO A 147 -23.33 -15.40 -6.26
C PRO A 147 -24.29 -16.57 -6.46
N SER A 148 -25.49 -16.46 -5.90
CA SER A 148 -26.53 -17.47 -6.08
C SER A 148 -26.84 -17.58 -7.57
N TYR A 149 -27.16 -18.77 -8.06
CA TYR A 149 -27.56 -19.00 -9.46
C TYR A 149 -28.60 -17.97 -9.94
N ASN A 150 -29.55 -17.61 -9.08
CA ASN A 150 -30.59 -16.61 -9.36
C ASN A 150 -30.04 -15.18 -9.57
N GLN A 151 -28.92 -14.82 -8.95
CA GLN A 151 -28.26 -13.52 -9.13
C GLN A 151 -27.49 -13.46 -10.45
N VAL A 152 -26.91 -14.58 -10.88
CA VAL A 152 -26.22 -14.70 -12.17
C VAL A 152 -27.24 -14.67 -13.32
N VAL A 153 -28.34 -15.40 -13.19
CA VAL A 153 -29.45 -15.40 -14.17
C VAL A 153 -30.14 -14.03 -14.27
N SER A 154 -30.17 -13.24 -13.20
CA SER A 154 -30.70 -11.85 -13.26
C SER A 154 -29.75 -10.84 -13.92
N LEU A 155 -28.47 -11.19 -14.08
CA LEU A 155 -27.44 -10.39 -14.75
C LEU A 155 -27.26 -10.78 -16.21
N GLU A 156 -27.52 -12.04 -16.55
CA GLU A 156 -27.75 -12.47 -17.92
C GLU A 156 -29.08 -11.87 -18.39
N ALA A 157 -29.00 -10.87 -19.27
CA ALA A 157 -30.15 -10.51 -20.08
C ALA A 157 -30.71 -11.81 -20.68
N PRO A 158 -32.04 -12.02 -20.67
CA PRO A 158 -32.63 -13.24 -21.20
C PRO A 158 -32.07 -13.48 -22.60
N PRO A 159 -31.68 -14.73 -22.93
CA PRO A 159 -31.17 -15.03 -24.25
C PRO A 159 -32.16 -14.47 -25.29
N PRO A 160 -31.67 -13.77 -26.34
CA PRO A 160 -32.53 -13.14 -27.32
C PRO A 160 -33.53 -14.17 -27.83
N THR A 161 -34.80 -13.79 -27.89
CA THR A 161 -35.87 -14.68 -28.33
C THR A 161 -35.57 -15.11 -29.76
N TYR A 162 -36.00 -16.30 -30.18
CA TYR A 162 -35.76 -16.79 -31.55
C TYR A 162 -36.16 -15.78 -32.64
N THR A 163 -37.17 -14.96 -32.37
CA THR A 163 -37.61 -13.83 -33.21
C THR A 163 -36.60 -12.69 -33.29
N ASP A 164 -35.92 -12.37 -32.19
CA ASP A 164 -34.92 -11.31 -32.10
C ASP A 164 -33.63 -11.76 -32.80
N ALA A 165 -33.25 -13.04 -32.65
CA ALA A 165 -32.16 -13.66 -33.38
C ALA A 165 -32.41 -13.69 -34.90
N LEU A 166 -33.65 -14.00 -35.32
CA LEU A 166 -34.06 -13.94 -36.72
C LEU A 166 -34.07 -12.52 -37.28
N GLN A 167 -34.43 -11.50 -36.49
CA GLN A 167 -34.35 -10.10 -36.92
C GLN A 167 -32.90 -9.63 -37.07
N MET A 168 -31.99 -10.03 -36.18
CA MET A 168 -30.56 -9.76 -36.34
C MET A 168 -29.99 -10.46 -37.57
N LEU A 169 -30.38 -11.72 -37.81
CA LEU A 169 -29.94 -12.48 -38.99
C LEU A 169 -30.49 -11.87 -40.30
N ASN A 170 -31.77 -11.49 -40.33
CA ASN A 170 -32.40 -10.86 -41.49
C ASN A 170 -31.92 -9.43 -41.71
N GLY A 171 -31.55 -8.71 -40.66
CA GLY A 171 -30.92 -7.38 -40.76
C GLY A 171 -29.51 -7.43 -41.35
N ILE A 172 -28.78 -8.54 -41.18
CA ILE A 172 -27.48 -8.80 -41.83
C ILE A 172 -27.67 -9.21 -43.30
N VAL A 173 -28.75 -9.92 -43.62
CA VAL A 173 -29.02 -10.44 -44.97
C VAL A 173 -29.62 -9.39 -45.92
N LEU A 174 -30.21 -8.31 -45.40
CA LEU A 174 -30.90 -7.28 -46.20
C LEU A 174 -30.02 -6.10 -46.68
N ASP A 175 -28.74 -6.03 -46.31
CA ASP A 175 -27.83 -5.00 -46.83
C ASP A 175 -26.73 -5.62 -47.72
N PRO A 176 -26.96 -5.78 -49.03
CA PRO A 176 -25.98 -6.37 -49.95
C PRO A 176 -24.78 -5.46 -50.24
N LYS A 177 -24.53 -4.40 -49.46
CA LYS A 177 -23.48 -3.41 -49.73
C LYS A 177 -22.44 -3.19 -48.64
N ARG A 178 -22.43 -3.96 -47.54
CA ARG A 178 -21.32 -3.90 -46.59
C ARG A 178 -20.37 -5.08 -46.77
N PRO A 179 -19.11 -4.86 -47.22
CA PRO A 179 -18.11 -5.91 -47.16
C PRO A 179 -17.91 -6.29 -45.69
N VAL A 180 -17.98 -7.59 -45.42
CA VAL A 180 -17.61 -8.16 -44.13
C VAL A 180 -16.09 -8.02 -44.02
N GLU A 181 -15.62 -6.96 -43.37
CA GLU A 181 -14.27 -6.96 -42.82
C GLU A 181 -14.25 -7.99 -41.68
N LEU A 182 -13.84 -9.21 -42.02
CA LEU A 182 -13.34 -10.16 -41.03
C LEU A 182 -12.08 -9.52 -40.44
N ASP A 183 -12.21 -8.89 -39.28
CA ASP A 183 -11.06 -8.40 -38.56
C ASP A 183 -10.26 -9.61 -38.02
N SER A 184 -9.27 -10.02 -38.80
CA SER A 184 -8.39 -11.17 -38.53
C SER A 184 -7.62 -11.06 -37.21
N ALA A 185 -7.66 -9.90 -36.53
CA ALA A 185 -7.06 -9.70 -35.22
C ALA A 185 -7.79 -10.45 -34.09
N ALA A 186 -9.12 -10.67 -34.19
CA ALA A 186 -9.90 -11.32 -33.14
C ALA A 186 -9.69 -12.84 -33.04
N LEU A 187 -9.18 -13.48 -34.10
CA LEU A 187 -8.92 -14.93 -34.11
C LEU A 187 -7.53 -15.30 -33.56
N SER A 188 -6.60 -14.35 -33.47
CA SER A 188 -5.25 -14.62 -32.94
C SER A 188 -5.19 -14.68 -31.41
N SER A 189 -6.18 -14.16 -30.70
CA SER A 189 -6.20 -14.15 -29.22
C SER A 189 -6.75 -15.42 -28.58
N TYR A 190 -7.11 -16.43 -29.38
CA TYR A 190 -7.61 -17.72 -28.90
C TYR A 190 -6.63 -18.88 -29.14
N LEU A 191 -5.42 -18.63 -29.64
CA LEU A 191 -4.43 -19.67 -29.95
C LEU A 191 -3.01 -19.44 -29.41
N VAL A 192 -2.86 -18.69 -28.31
CA VAL A 192 -1.65 -18.77 -27.46
C VAL A 192 -2.04 -18.75 -25.99
#